data_AF-A0A3S1GWD4-F1
#
_entry.id   AF-A0A3S1GWD4-F1
#
_cell.length_a   1.000
_cell.length_b   1.000
_cell.length_c   1.000
_cell.angle_alpha   90.00
_cell.angle_beta   90.00
_cell.angle_gamma   90.00
#
_symmetry.space_group_name_H-M   'P 1'
#
loop_
_entity.id
_entity.type
_entity.pdbx_description
1 polymer ?
#
loop_
_entity_poly.entity_id
_entity_poly.type
_entity_poly.pdbx_seq_one_letter_code
_entity_poly.pdbx_strand_id
1 'polypeptide(L)'
;MCPAVFALSVLGGGAAYAQSAYTTEELVDFYINSIDMGATRGICIGTPQECEKPAAPAGLDMLVTFELDSADLTAEAQQNLAVFAQMMQDERLEIARFVVEGHTDALGTDEYNVELSEARAVAVKTFLTGMGVSEDRLSSIGLGKSKPRTGNEYDPENRRVELRIDLR
;
A
#
# COMPACT_ATOMS: atom_id res chain seq x y z
N MET A 1 -30.79 -24.39 52.85
CA MET A 1 -31.59 -24.25 51.60
C MET A 1 -30.66 -23.63 50.56
N CYS A 2 -30.40 -24.32 49.45
CA CYS A 2 -29.82 -23.75 48.20
C CYS A 2 -30.95 -23.13 47.33
N PRO A 3 -30.71 -22.52 46.14
CA PRO A 3 -29.46 -22.31 45.36
C PRO A 3 -29.08 -20.79 45.30
N ALA A 4 -28.27 -20.21 44.39
CA ALA A 4 -27.49 -20.63 43.20
C ALA A 4 -26.14 -19.85 43.19
N VAL A 5 -25.01 -20.33 42.66
CA VAL A 5 -24.58 -20.49 41.24
C VAL A 5 -24.79 -19.26 40.34
N PHE A 6 -23.71 -18.50 40.11
CA PHE A 6 -23.36 -17.97 38.78
C PHE A 6 -21.83 -17.80 38.69
N ALA A 7 -21.17 -18.70 37.98
CA ALA A 7 -19.78 -18.53 37.58
C ALA A 7 -19.77 -17.71 36.29
N LEU A 8 -19.25 -16.47 36.33
CA LEU A 8 -19.07 -15.67 35.12
C LEU A 8 -17.68 -15.96 34.56
N SER A 9 -17.63 -16.82 33.54
CA SER A 9 -16.41 -17.14 32.81
C SER A 9 -15.85 -15.90 32.12
N VAL A 10 -14.64 -15.50 32.51
CA VAL A 10 -13.82 -14.55 31.74
C VAL A 10 -13.43 -15.24 30.44
N LEU A 11 -14.20 -14.97 29.39
CA LEU A 11 -13.88 -15.40 28.04
C LEU A 11 -12.67 -14.60 27.56
N GLY A 12 -11.49 -15.20 27.71
CA GLY A 12 -10.31 -14.83 26.94
C GLY A 12 -10.52 -15.18 25.47
N GLY A 13 -11.34 -14.40 24.77
CA GLY A 13 -11.40 -14.39 23.31
C GLY A 13 -10.22 -13.58 22.80
N GLY A 14 -9.27 -14.24 22.13
CA GLY A 14 -8.04 -13.61 21.68
C GLY A 14 -8.29 -12.45 20.73
N ALA A 15 -7.43 -11.43 20.79
CA ALA A 15 -7.33 -10.46 19.73
C ALA A 15 -7.04 -11.21 18.41
N ALA A 16 -7.94 -11.09 17.45
CA ALA A 16 -7.67 -11.49 16.08
C ALA A 16 -6.65 -10.51 15.52
N TYR A 17 -5.36 -10.82 15.71
CA TYR A 17 -4.29 -10.15 15.00
C TYR A 17 -4.49 -10.40 13.51
N ALA A 18 -4.82 -9.35 12.77
CA ALA A 18 -4.75 -9.37 11.32
C ALA A 18 -3.32 -9.74 10.95
N GLN A 19 -3.13 -10.93 10.40
CA GLN A 19 -1.82 -11.35 9.92
C GLN A 19 -1.56 -10.57 8.63
N SER A 20 -0.55 -9.69 8.65
CA SER A 20 0.02 -9.11 7.44
C SER A 20 0.49 -10.27 6.55
N ALA A 21 -0.30 -10.57 5.51
CA ALA A 21 -0.32 -11.88 4.87
C ALA A 21 0.83 -12.14 3.87
N TYR A 22 1.91 -11.37 3.96
CA TYR A 22 3.03 -11.39 3.02
C TYR A 22 4.35 -11.37 3.79
N THR A 23 5.12 -12.45 3.65
CA THR A 23 6.50 -12.51 4.14
C THR A 23 7.45 -11.76 3.20
N THR A 24 8.60 -11.34 3.72
CA THR A 24 9.62 -10.64 2.93
C THR A 24 10.11 -11.50 1.75
N GLU A 25 10.21 -12.82 1.93
CA GLU A 25 10.60 -13.75 0.86
C GLU A 25 9.54 -13.80 -0.26
N GLU A 26 8.25 -13.91 0.08
CA GLU A 26 7.15 -13.90 -0.91
C GLU A 26 7.08 -12.59 -1.71
N LEU A 27 7.34 -11.45 -1.06
CA LEU A 27 7.37 -10.14 -1.74
C LEU A 27 8.53 -10.03 -2.73
N VAL A 28 9.74 -10.51 -2.37
CA VAL A 28 10.88 -10.42 -3.28
C VAL A 28 10.80 -11.49 -4.38
N ASP A 29 10.27 -12.68 -4.12
CA ASP A 29 10.05 -13.69 -5.16
C ASP A 29 8.99 -13.25 -6.17
N PHE A 30 7.90 -12.61 -5.71
CA PHE A 30 6.93 -11.96 -6.62
C PHE A 30 7.61 -10.88 -7.48
N TYR A 31 8.50 -10.09 -6.90
CA TYR A 31 9.21 -9.02 -7.60
C TYR A 31 10.23 -9.54 -8.64
N ILE A 32 11.06 -10.52 -8.29
CA ILE A 32 12.06 -11.08 -9.21
C ILE A 32 11.38 -11.79 -10.39
N ASN A 33 10.31 -12.56 -10.13
CA ASN A 33 9.61 -13.31 -11.19
C ASN A 33 8.71 -12.42 -12.07
N SER A 34 8.33 -11.21 -11.63
CA SER A 34 7.58 -10.25 -12.47
C SER A 34 8.48 -9.44 -13.41
N ILE A 35 9.80 -9.47 -13.25
CA ILE A 35 10.77 -8.85 -14.17
C ILE A 35 10.95 -9.67 -15.47
N ASP A 36 10.66 -10.98 -15.46
CA ASP A 36 10.75 -11.86 -16.65
C ASP A 36 9.39 -12.17 -17.31
N MET A 37 8.57 -11.13 -17.51
CA MET A 37 7.47 -11.17 -18.50
C MET A 37 7.79 -10.28 -19.69
N GLY A 38 8.87 -10.65 -20.39
CA GLY A 38 9.22 -10.07 -21.69
C GLY A 38 8.08 -10.14 -22.71
N ALA A 39 8.13 -9.22 -23.69
CA ALA A 39 7.05 -8.91 -24.63
C ALA A 39 6.45 -10.12 -25.37
N THR A 40 5.45 -10.76 -24.77
CA THR A 40 4.71 -11.89 -25.34
C THR A 40 3.34 -11.43 -25.82
N ARG A 41 3.14 -11.52 -27.13
CA ARG A 41 1.88 -11.17 -27.82
C ARG A 41 0.81 -12.23 -27.54
N GLY A 42 0.18 -12.16 -26.37
CA GLY A 42 -1.00 -12.95 -26.04
C GLY A 42 -2.21 -12.49 -26.86
N ILE A 43 -2.93 -13.44 -27.47
CA ILE A 43 -4.30 -13.20 -27.95
C ILE A 43 -5.22 -13.43 -26.76
N CYS A 44 -5.84 -12.36 -26.26
CA CYS A 44 -6.84 -12.48 -25.19
C CYS A 44 -8.12 -13.12 -25.72
N ILE A 45 -8.57 -14.19 -25.05
CA ILE A 45 -9.88 -14.82 -25.29
C ILE A 45 -10.74 -14.53 -24.06
N GLY A 46 -11.54 -13.46 -24.15
CA GLY A 46 -12.38 -12.94 -23.06
C GLY A 46 -13.24 -11.79 -23.56
N THR A 47 -14.07 -11.21 -22.68
CA THR A 47 -14.84 -10.00 -22.99
C THR A 47 -13.95 -8.76 -23.07
N PRO A 48 -14.37 -7.68 -23.77
CA PRO A 48 -13.58 -6.44 -23.84
C PRO A 48 -13.21 -5.88 -22.46
N GLN A 49 -14.12 -5.91 -21.48
CA GLN A 49 -13.83 -5.46 -20.11
C GLN A 49 -12.76 -6.31 -19.39
N GLU A 50 -12.66 -7.60 -19.67
CA GLU A 50 -11.60 -8.45 -19.10
C GLU A 50 -10.23 -8.17 -19.73
N CYS A 51 -10.22 -7.70 -20.99
CA CYS A 51 -9.03 -7.27 -21.73
C CYS A 51 -8.60 -5.83 -21.42
N GLU A 52 -9.52 -4.98 -20.94
CA GLU A 52 -9.29 -3.58 -20.53
C GLU A 52 -8.97 -3.43 -19.04
N LYS A 53 -9.11 -4.48 -18.23
CA LYS A 53 -8.71 -4.48 -16.82
C LYS A 53 -7.22 -4.08 -16.73
N PRO A 54 -6.84 -3.14 -15.85
CA PRO A 54 -5.44 -2.70 -15.75
C PRO A 54 -4.51 -3.90 -15.60
N ALA A 55 -3.43 -3.89 -16.38
CA ALA A 55 -2.42 -4.92 -16.34
C ALA A 55 -1.95 -5.16 -14.89
N ALA A 56 -1.58 -6.40 -14.58
CA ALA A 56 -1.02 -6.78 -13.28
C ALA A 56 0.02 -5.74 -12.83
N PRO A 57 0.05 -5.36 -11.53
CA PRO A 57 0.72 -4.16 -11.08
C PRO A 57 2.19 -4.19 -11.51
N ALA A 58 2.57 -3.24 -12.37
CA ALA A 58 3.91 -3.11 -12.95
C ALA A 58 4.91 -2.51 -11.94
N GLY A 59 4.86 -3.01 -10.71
CA GLY A 59 5.50 -2.45 -9.53
C GLY A 59 4.89 -3.01 -8.24
N LEU A 60 5.56 -2.72 -7.13
CA LEU A 60 5.20 -3.19 -5.79
C LEU A 60 4.06 -2.36 -5.19
N ASP A 61 2.83 -2.62 -5.65
CA ASP A 61 1.60 -1.94 -5.23
C ASP A 61 1.23 -2.22 -3.75
N MET A 62 1.95 -1.56 -2.84
CA MET A 62 1.57 -1.50 -1.42
C MET A 62 0.42 -0.51 -1.26
N LEU A 63 -0.70 -0.99 -0.75
CA LEU A 63 -1.83 -0.16 -0.36
C LEU A 63 -1.70 0.29 1.10
N VAL A 64 -1.36 1.56 1.34
CA VAL A 64 -1.49 2.17 2.68
C VAL A 64 -2.77 2.99 2.74
N THR A 65 -3.73 2.59 3.58
CA THR A 65 -5.00 3.29 3.79
C THR A 65 -4.88 4.35 4.87
N PHE A 66 -5.65 5.43 4.73
CA PHE A 66 -5.70 6.55 5.67
C PHE A 66 -7.14 6.86 6.09
N GLU A 67 -7.28 7.31 7.34
CA GLU A 67 -8.54 7.89 7.82
C GLU A 67 -8.93 9.14 7.01
N LEU A 68 -10.22 9.48 7.06
CA LEU A 68 -10.73 10.69 6.43
C LEU A 68 -9.99 11.91 6.98
N ASP A 69 -9.53 12.79 6.08
CA ASP A 69 -8.83 14.04 6.39
C ASP A 69 -7.49 13.90 7.15
N SER A 70 -6.95 12.68 7.30
CA SER A 70 -5.69 12.44 8.01
C SER A 70 -4.56 11.99 7.08
N ALA A 71 -3.33 12.34 7.48
CA ALA A 71 -2.07 11.81 6.95
C ALA A 71 -1.29 10.97 8.00
N ASP A 72 -1.94 10.63 9.11
CA ASP A 72 -1.34 9.84 10.19
C ASP A 72 -1.31 8.35 9.82
N LEU A 73 -0.17 7.71 10.08
CA LEU A 73 0.00 6.28 9.85
C LEU A 73 -0.56 5.48 11.02
N THR A 74 -1.58 4.66 10.76
CA THR A 74 -2.14 3.72 11.75
C THR A 74 -1.09 2.68 12.18
N ALA A 75 -1.29 2.04 13.34
CA ALA A 75 -0.35 1.02 13.83
C ALA A 75 -0.21 -0.17 12.85
N GLU A 76 -1.28 -0.51 12.12
CA GLU A 76 -1.27 -1.53 11.07
C GLU A 76 -0.47 -1.07 9.83
N ALA A 77 -0.68 0.19 9.39
CA ALA A 77 0.11 0.78 8.32
C ALA A 77 1.62 0.80 8.66
N GLN A 78 1.98 1.16 9.90
CA GLN A 78 3.37 1.14 10.37
C GLN A 78 3.97 -0.28 10.38
N GLN A 79 3.20 -1.31 10.77
CA GLN A 79 3.65 -2.71 10.73
C GLN A 79 3.91 -3.17 9.30
N ASN A 80 2.99 -2.87 8.37
CA ASN A 80 3.18 -3.19 6.95
C ASN A 80 4.41 -2.45 6.39
N LEU A 81 4.50 -1.14 6.60
CA LEU A 81 5.65 -0.32 6.16
C LEU A 81 6.99 -0.82 6.72
N ALA A 82 7.02 -1.41 7.93
CA ALA A 82 8.24 -1.99 8.49
C ALA A 82 8.72 -3.23 7.71
N VAL A 83 7.81 -4.09 7.22
CA VAL A 83 8.15 -5.23 6.34
C VAL A 83 8.70 -4.72 5.01
N PHE A 84 8.08 -3.69 4.43
CA PHE A 84 8.56 -3.08 3.19
C PHE A 84 9.90 -2.35 3.34
N ALA A 85 10.15 -1.70 4.47
CA ALA A 85 11.45 -1.10 4.77
C ALA A 85 12.57 -2.14 4.85
N GLN A 86 12.30 -3.35 5.36
CA GLN A 86 13.24 -4.47 5.33
C GLN A 86 13.47 -4.97 3.90
N MET A 87 12.41 -5.12 3.09
CA MET A 87 12.52 -5.50 1.68
C MET A 87 13.39 -4.49 0.90
N MET A 88 13.22 -3.18 1.10
CA MET A 88 14.06 -2.14 0.47
C MET A 88 15.53 -2.18 0.89
N GLN A 89 15.86 -2.83 2.01
CA GLN A 89 17.22 -3.02 2.51
C GLN A 89 17.86 -4.34 2.03
N ASP A 90 17.14 -5.17 1.26
CA ASP A 90 17.71 -6.34 0.58
C ASP A 90 18.75 -5.90 -0.46
N GLU A 91 19.93 -6.52 -0.44
CA GLU A 91 21.05 -6.21 -1.34
C GLU A 91 20.65 -6.31 -2.82
N ARG A 92 19.71 -7.19 -3.18
CA ARG A 92 19.19 -7.32 -4.55
C ARG A 92 18.46 -6.08 -5.03
N LEU A 93 17.99 -5.22 -4.12
CA LEU A 93 17.29 -3.97 -4.41
C LEU A 93 18.14 -2.73 -4.13
N GLU A 94 19.42 -2.85 -3.77
CA GLU A 94 20.28 -1.72 -3.37
C GLU A 94 20.27 -0.56 -4.40
N ILE A 95 20.31 -0.89 -5.69
CA ILE A 95 20.27 0.08 -6.79
C ILE A 95 18.87 0.63 -7.11
N ALA A 96 17.80 0.00 -6.59
CA ALA A 96 16.43 0.41 -6.87
C ALA A 96 16.07 1.71 -6.16
N ARG A 97 15.36 2.58 -6.89
CA ARG A 97 14.75 3.82 -6.41
C ARG A 97 13.24 3.65 -6.35
N PHE A 98 12.59 4.33 -5.41
CA PHE A 98 11.16 4.25 -5.19
C PHE A 98 10.51 5.64 -5.23
N VAL A 99 9.28 5.66 -5.75
CA VAL A 99 8.37 6.81 -5.75
C VAL A 99 7.19 6.45 -4.85
N VAL A 100 6.91 7.30 -3.88
CA VAL A 100 5.77 7.22 -2.98
C VAL A 100 4.67 8.12 -3.56
N GLU A 101 3.65 7.53 -4.18
CA GLU A 101 2.57 8.24 -4.87
C GLU A 101 1.36 8.34 -3.94
N GLY A 102 1.00 9.57 -3.53
CA GLY A 102 -0.17 9.83 -2.70
C GLY A 102 -1.44 10.06 -3.54
N HIS A 103 -2.56 9.56 -3.07
CA HIS A 103 -3.87 9.71 -3.71
C HIS A 103 -4.99 10.06 -2.71
N THR A 104 -6.06 10.62 -3.25
CA THR A 104 -7.31 10.91 -2.53
C THR A 104 -8.53 10.44 -3.32
N ASP A 105 -9.69 10.44 -2.65
CA ASP A 105 -10.97 10.41 -3.34
C ASP A 105 -11.33 11.79 -3.92
N ALA A 106 -12.42 11.89 -4.68
CA ALA A 106 -12.80 13.11 -5.37
C ALA A 106 -13.45 14.21 -4.49
N LEU A 107 -13.51 14.03 -3.16
CA LEU A 107 -14.13 15.01 -2.27
C LEU A 107 -13.22 16.24 -2.10
N GLY A 108 -13.81 17.45 -2.21
CA GLY A 108 -13.08 18.70 -2.05
C GLY A 108 -12.38 19.21 -3.34
N THR A 109 -11.63 20.31 -3.19
CA THR A 109 -10.96 20.97 -4.32
C THR A 109 -9.71 20.23 -4.77
N ASP A 110 -9.24 20.51 -5.98
CA ASP A 110 -8.11 19.82 -6.58
C ASP A 110 -6.81 20.16 -5.84
N GLU A 111 -6.64 21.43 -5.45
CA GLU A 111 -5.50 21.92 -4.67
C GLU A 111 -5.43 21.24 -3.30
N TYR A 112 -6.56 21.16 -2.60
CA TYR A 112 -6.66 20.50 -1.30
C TYR A 112 -6.28 19.02 -1.37
N ASN A 113 -6.76 18.34 -2.40
CA ASN A 113 -6.47 16.94 -2.64
C ASN A 113 -4.99 16.70 -2.97
N VAL A 114 -4.36 17.60 -3.74
CA VAL A 114 -2.90 17.55 -3.98
C VAL A 114 -2.15 17.72 -2.67
N GLU A 115 -2.43 18.76 -1.88
CA GLU A 115 -1.76 19.02 -0.59
C GLU A 115 -1.91 17.84 0.40
N LEU A 116 -3.11 17.28 0.56
CA LEU A 116 -3.37 16.13 1.42
C LEU A 116 -2.65 14.86 0.93
N SER A 117 -2.60 14.65 -0.39
CA SER A 117 -1.89 13.51 -0.98
C SER A 117 -0.36 13.61 -0.84
N GLU A 118 0.19 14.82 -1.00
CA GLU A 118 1.60 15.13 -0.76
C GLU A 118 1.96 14.87 0.70
N ALA A 119 1.15 15.35 1.65
CA ALA A 119 1.35 15.13 3.08
C ALA A 119 1.36 13.63 3.45
N ARG A 120 0.47 12.82 2.88
CA ARG A 120 0.45 11.35 3.05
C ARG A 120 1.69 10.68 2.49
N ALA A 121 2.13 11.07 1.30
CA ALA A 121 3.33 10.54 0.67
C ALA A 121 4.60 10.91 1.48
N VAL A 122 4.66 12.13 2.01
CA VAL A 122 5.73 12.59 2.92
C VAL A 122 5.71 11.80 4.23
N ALA A 123 4.56 11.56 4.85
CA ALA A 123 4.46 10.76 6.07
C ALA A 123 5.01 9.33 5.89
N VAL A 124 4.66 8.67 4.78
CA VAL A 124 5.20 7.36 4.40
C VAL A 124 6.72 7.43 4.14
N LYS A 125 7.19 8.43 3.38
CA LYS A 125 8.62 8.64 3.14
C LYS A 125 9.39 8.78 4.46
N THR A 126 8.93 9.64 5.36
CA THR A 126 9.55 9.91 6.67
C THR A 126 9.60 8.65 7.54
N PHE A 127 8.55 7.83 7.52
CA PHE A 127 8.55 6.55 8.24
C PHE A 127 9.62 5.59 7.67
N LEU A 128 9.69 5.45 6.34
CA LEU A 128 10.66 4.56 5.69
C LEU A 128 12.11 5.02 5.89
N THR A 129 12.40 6.33 5.87
CA THR A 129 13.73 6.85 6.20
C THR A 129 14.08 6.64 7.68
N GLY A 130 13.11 6.78 8.59
CA GLY A 130 13.27 6.43 10.01
C GLY A 130 13.56 4.95 10.25
N MET A 131 13.13 4.06 9.35
CA MET A 131 13.42 2.62 9.35
C MET A 131 14.75 2.26 8.66
N GLY A 132 15.55 3.24 8.23
CA GLY A 132 16.90 3.04 7.67
C GLY A 132 16.98 3.02 6.14
N VAL A 133 15.87 3.25 5.42
CA VAL A 133 15.92 3.37 3.94
C VAL A 133 16.56 4.71 3.56
N SER A 134 17.57 4.69 2.67
CA SER A 134 18.27 5.90 2.24
C SER A 134 17.33 6.89 1.56
N GLU A 135 17.38 8.16 1.95
CA GLU A 135 16.52 9.21 1.39
C GLU A 135 16.75 9.42 -0.12
N ASP A 136 17.98 9.25 -0.62
CA ASP A 136 18.31 9.37 -2.06
C ASP A 136 17.63 8.30 -2.93
N ARG A 137 17.15 7.22 -2.31
CA ARG A 137 16.37 6.14 -2.95
C ARG A 137 14.85 6.38 -2.86
N LEU A 138 14.39 7.40 -2.14
CA LEU A 138 12.97 7.69 -1.93
C LEU A 138 12.58 9.08 -2.45
N SER A 139 11.60 9.11 -3.36
CA SER A 139 10.88 10.31 -3.77
C SER A 139 9.43 10.23 -3.35
N SER A 140 8.76 11.37 -3.16
CA SER A 140 7.33 11.46 -2.82
C SER A 140 6.64 12.43 -3.79
N ILE A 141 5.37 12.16 -4.11
CA ILE A 141 4.55 13.03 -4.95
C ILE A 141 3.07 12.90 -4.59
N GLY A 142 2.38 14.03 -4.41
CA GLY A 142 0.94 14.10 -4.32
C GLY A 142 0.27 14.14 -5.70
N LEU A 143 -0.52 13.11 -6.03
CA LEU A 143 -1.31 13.05 -7.27
C LEU A 143 -2.79 13.45 -7.06
N GLY A 144 -3.21 13.67 -5.81
CA GLY A 144 -4.59 13.96 -5.43
C GLY A 144 -5.58 12.95 -6.01
N LYS A 145 -6.69 13.45 -6.53
CA LYS A 145 -7.76 12.66 -7.18
C LYS A 145 -7.53 12.36 -8.67
N SER A 146 -6.35 12.69 -9.23
CA SER A 146 -6.09 12.57 -10.69
C SER A 146 -5.95 11.13 -11.20
N LYS A 147 -5.80 10.15 -10.28
CA LYS A 147 -5.61 8.72 -10.56
C LYS A 147 -6.47 7.86 -9.61
N PRO A 148 -7.81 7.84 -9.81
CA PRO A 148 -8.67 6.91 -9.09
C PRO A 148 -8.32 5.46 -9.46
N ARG A 149 -8.40 4.58 -8.47
CA ARG A 149 -8.14 3.14 -8.60
C ARG A 149 -9.40 2.38 -9.02
N THR A 150 -10.55 2.80 -8.48
CA THR A 150 -11.86 2.22 -8.81
C THR A 150 -12.56 3.06 -9.87
N GLY A 151 -13.61 2.50 -10.50
CA GLY A 151 -14.47 3.25 -11.42
C GLY A 151 -15.35 4.31 -10.76
N ASN A 152 -15.30 4.46 -9.43
CA ASN A 152 -16.01 5.46 -8.66
C ASN A 152 -14.98 6.42 -8.02
N GLU A 153 -14.96 7.67 -8.47
CA GLU A 153 -14.00 8.66 -7.98
C GLU A 153 -14.16 9.00 -6.48
N TYR A 154 -15.36 8.80 -5.91
CA TYR A 154 -15.67 9.03 -4.48
C TYR A 154 -15.39 7.83 -3.57
N ASP A 155 -14.83 6.74 -4.11
CA ASP A 155 -14.59 5.52 -3.36
C ASP A 155 -13.51 5.70 -2.29
N PRO A 156 -13.75 5.30 -1.02
CA PRO A 156 -12.72 5.22 0.01
C PRO A 156 -11.44 4.49 -0.40
N GLU A 157 -11.51 3.49 -1.30
CA GLU A 157 -10.33 2.78 -1.81
C GLU A 157 -9.36 3.70 -2.57
N ASN A 158 -9.80 4.88 -3.04
CA ASN A 158 -8.92 5.86 -3.68
C ASN A 158 -8.01 6.60 -2.68
N ARG A 159 -8.38 6.67 -1.38
CA ARG A 159 -7.58 7.32 -0.31
C ARG A 159 -6.43 6.43 0.13
N ARG A 160 -5.36 6.44 -0.67
CA ARG A 160 -4.23 5.53 -0.51
C ARG A 160 -2.90 6.22 -0.78
N VAL A 161 -1.82 5.59 -0.34
CA VAL A 161 -0.48 5.77 -0.90
C VAL A 161 -0.10 4.47 -1.61
N GLU A 162 0.42 4.59 -2.83
CA GLU A 162 1.04 3.51 -3.60
C GLU A 162 2.57 3.69 -3.62
N LEU A 163 3.32 2.59 -3.73
CA LEU A 163 4.76 2.65 -3.96
C LEU A 163 5.11 2.08 -5.33
N ARG A 164 6.00 2.78 -6.04
CA ARG A 164 6.43 2.42 -7.38
C ARG A 164 7.94 2.40 -7.48
N ILE A 165 8.48 1.54 -8.32
CA ILE A 165 9.92 1.42 -8.51
C ILE A 165 10.30 2.19 -9.78
N ASP A 166 11.23 3.14 -9.63
CA ASP A 166 11.76 3.97 -10.71
C ASP A 166 12.93 3.24 -11.38
N LEU A 167 12.59 2.39 -12.35
CA LEU A 167 13.54 1.66 -13.20
C LEU A 167 14.10 2.60 -14.29
N ARG A 168 15.01 3.49 -13.91
CA ARG A 168 15.78 4.37 -14.81
C ARG A 168 17.22 3.88 -15.01
#